data_AF-A0A5N5SSL2-F1
#
_entry.id   AF-A0A5N5SSL2-F1
#
_cell.length_a   1.000
_cell.length_b   1.000
_cell.length_c   1.000
_cell.angle_alpha   90.00
_cell.angle_beta   90.00
_cell.angle_gamma   90.00
#
_symmetry.space_group_name_H-M   'P 1'
#
loop_
_entity.id
_entity.type
_entity.pdbx_description
1 polymer ?
#
loop_
_entity_poly.entity_id
_entity_poly.type
_entity_poly.pdbx_seq_one_letter_code
_entity_poly.pdbx_strand_id
1 'polypeptide(L)'
;MEVQAKQAPVKYQAKMNSKISNYNGEIQRYRTRVNQLRYPDFNDSENINPVSHNSSSDLETNIRKQILIGTTTLDRTSESLARSHTIAIETEQIGTEVLGELGTQRETLERARDRLVETHEEISRSKKIIRAIGRNLFYNKILLIVIIILEMLILGGLIYWKFFT
;
A
#
# COMPACT_ATOMS: atom_id res chain seq x y z
N MET A 1 10.93 12.66 -15.86
CA MET A 1 10.38 11.28 -15.86
C MET A 1 10.91 10.40 -16.99
N GLU A 2 11.82 10.88 -17.85
CA GLU A 2 12.55 10.02 -18.80
C GLU A 2 13.73 9.28 -18.16
N VAL A 3 14.27 9.84 -17.06
CA VAL A 3 15.45 9.32 -16.36
C VAL A 3 15.14 8.04 -15.55
N GLN A 4 13.88 7.82 -15.15
CA GLN A 4 13.46 6.63 -14.39
C GLN A 4 13.10 5.42 -15.28
N ALA A 5 12.93 5.63 -16.60
CA ALA A 5 12.60 4.55 -17.53
C ALA A 5 13.83 3.72 -17.97
N LYS A 6 15.05 4.20 -17.73
CA LYS A 6 16.29 3.49 -18.08
C LYS A 6 16.73 2.42 -17.07
N GLN A 7 16.09 2.32 -15.89
CA GLN A 7 16.55 1.47 -14.79
C GLN A 7 15.64 0.24 -14.54
N ALA A 8 14.74 -0.10 -15.47
CA ALA A 8 13.84 -1.25 -15.36
C ALA A 8 14.18 -2.37 -16.37
N PRO A 9 14.06 -3.67 -16.00
CA PRO A 9 14.33 -4.80 -16.89
C PRO A 9 13.52 -4.78 -18.19
N VAL A 10 14.14 -5.23 -19.29
CA VAL A 10 13.69 -5.13 -20.70
C VAL A 10 12.24 -5.57 -20.94
N LYS A 11 11.70 -6.49 -20.13
CA LYS A 11 10.31 -6.98 -20.25
C LYS A 11 9.23 -5.92 -19.95
N TYR A 12 9.54 -4.89 -19.16
CA TYR A 12 8.55 -3.86 -18.78
C TYR A 12 8.69 -2.55 -19.57
N GLN A 13 9.79 -2.37 -20.31
CA GLN A 13 10.05 -1.16 -21.08
C GLN A 13 9.06 -0.98 -22.24
N ALA A 14 8.70 -2.06 -22.95
CA ALA A 14 7.75 -1.99 -24.06
C ALA A 14 6.34 -1.56 -23.59
N LYS A 15 5.87 -2.10 -22.45
CA LYS A 15 4.57 -1.76 -21.87
C LYS A 15 4.54 -0.35 -21.25
N MET A 16 5.68 0.13 -20.77
CA MET A 16 5.79 1.47 -20.19
C MET A 16 5.93 2.54 -21.28
N ASN A 17 6.69 2.26 -22.34
CA ASN A 17 6.80 3.15 -23.50
C ASN A 17 5.48 3.28 -24.26
N SER A 18 4.68 2.22 -24.34
CA SER A 18 3.33 2.32 -24.94
C SER A 18 2.39 3.20 -24.12
N LYS A 19 2.44 3.11 -22.78
CA LYS A 19 1.70 4.03 -21.90
C LYS A 19 2.15 5.48 -22.07
N ILE A 20 3.47 5.73 -22.12
CA ILE A 20 4.01 7.09 -22.33
C ILE A 20 3.57 7.66 -23.68
N SER A 21 3.62 6.86 -24.75
CA SER A 21 3.13 7.26 -26.07
C SER A 21 1.63 7.61 -26.06
N ASN A 22 0.81 6.79 -25.39
CA ASN A 22 -0.62 7.04 -25.27
C ASN A 22 -0.92 8.32 -24.48
N TYR A 23 -0.24 8.55 -23.34
CA TYR A 23 -0.41 9.77 -22.56
C TYR A 23 0.03 11.03 -23.32
N ASN A 24 1.11 10.95 -24.10
CA ASN A 24 1.53 12.05 -24.96
C ASN A 24 0.48 12.36 -26.04
N GLY A 25 -0.14 11.33 -26.62
CA GLY A 25 -1.24 11.50 -27.57
C GLY A 25 -2.49 12.14 -26.94
N GLU A 26 -2.84 11.74 -25.72
CA GLU A 26 -3.96 12.34 -24.97
C GLU A 26 -3.70 13.81 -24.62
N ILE A 27 -2.49 14.14 -24.17
CA ILE A 27 -2.10 15.54 -23.87
C ILE A 27 -2.21 16.43 -25.11
N GLN A 28 -1.81 15.95 -26.29
CA GLN A 28 -1.97 16.72 -27.53
C GLN A 28 -3.44 16.95 -27.87
N ARG A 29 -4.30 15.95 -27.70
CA ARG A 29 -5.75 16.08 -27.93
C ARG A 29 -6.38 17.11 -27.01
N TYR A 30 -6.03 17.11 -25.73
CA TYR A 30 -6.51 18.11 -24.78
C TYR A 30 -6.01 19.52 -25.12
N ARG A 31 -4.75 19.67 -25.54
CA ARG A 31 -4.22 20.97 -25.98
C ARG A 31 -4.95 21.52 -27.20
N THR A 32 -5.22 20.70 -28.22
CA THR A 32 -5.97 21.12 -29.41
C THR A 32 -7.39 21.56 -29.06
N ARG A 33 -8.07 20.80 -28.20
CA ARG A 33 -9.44 21.13 -27.77
C ARG A 33 -9.51 22.41 -26.94
N VAL A 34 -8.52 22.67 -26.08
CA VAL A 34 -8.43 23.93 -25.33
C VAL A 34 -8.13 25.11 -26.26
N ASN A 35 -7.25 24.95 -27.26
CA ASN A 35 -6.97 26.02 -28.22
C ASN A 35 -8.18 26.36 -29.09
N GLN A 36 -8.98 25.37 -29.49
CA GLN A 36 -10.22 25.57 -30.25
C GLN A 36 -11.29 26.31 -29.45
N LEU A 37 -11.34 26.10 -28.13
CA LEU A 37 -12.26 26.83 -27.24
C LEU A 37 -11.75 28.23 -26.90
N ARG A 38 -10.43 28.46 -26.96
CA ARG A 38 -9.79 29.73 -26.62
C ARG A 38 -9.82 30.75 -27.78
N TYR A 39 -9.98 30.28 -29.01
CA TYR A 39 -10.09 31.13 -30.21
C TYR A 39 -11.22 30.62 -31.11
N PRO A 40 -12.49 31.04 -30.89
CA PRO A 40 -13.49 30.92 -31.93
C PRO A 40 -13.04 31.81 -33.09
N ASP A 41 -12.79 31.17 -34.24
CA ASP A 41 -12.40 31.83 -35.48
C ASP A 41 -13.56 32.76 -35.92
N PHE A 42 -13.49 34.03 -35.51
CA PHE A 42 -14.46 35.07 -35.86
C PHE A 42 -14.14 35.57 -37.29
N ASN A 43 -14.49 34.75 -38.28
CA ASN A 43 -14.53 35.13 -39.68
C ASN A 43 -15.91 34.81 -40.24
N ASP A 44 -16.96 35.33 -39.59
CA ASP A 44 -18.28 35.40 -40.21
C ASP A 44 -18.56 36.83 -40.66
N SER A 45 -18.84 36.92 -41.94
CA SER A 45 -18.88 38.11 -42.78
C SER A 45 -19.89 39.16 -42.32
N GLU A 46 -19.40 40.39 -42.30
CA GLU A 46 -20.11 41.65 -42.11
C GLU A 46 -21.29 41.80 -43.11
N ASN A 47 -22.53 41.63 -42.63
CA ASN A 47 -23.73 42.13 -43.29
C ASN A 47 -24.54 42.92 -42.24
N ILE A 48 -24.18 44.19 -42.08
CA ILE A 48 -24.79 45.11 -41.12
C ILE A 48 -26.00 45.78 -41.78
N ASN A 49 -27.19 45.23 -41.52
CA ASN A 49 -28.44 45.99 -41.63
C ASN A 49 -28.63 46.77 -40.31
N PRO A 50 -28.77 48.11 -40.33
CA PRO A 50 -29.05 48.86 -39.11
C PRO A 50 -30.55 48.78 -38.82
N VAL A 51 -30.96 47.87 -37.94
CA VAL A 51 -32.32 47.83 -37.38
C VAL A 51 -32.41 48.75 -36.18
N SER A 52 -33.47 49.57 -36.22
CA SER A 52 -33.87 50.63 -35.31
C SER A 52 -33.97 50.20 -33.84
N HIS A 53 -33.59 51.13 -32.95
CA HIS A 53 -33.66 51.08 -31.49
C HIS A 53 -35.01 50.61 -30.92
N ASN A 54 -34.98 49.57 -30.08
CA ASN A 54 -35.96 49.37 -29.00
C ASN A 54 -35.26 48.89 -27.70
N SER A 55 -34.41 49.76 -27.16
CA SER A 55 -33.44 49.44 -26.09
C SER A 55 -34.05 49.08 -24.73
N SER A 56 -35.34 49.37 -24.48
CA SER A 56 -36.01 49.03 -23.21
C SER A 56 -36.50 47.57 -23.17
N SER A 57 -37.05 47.07 -24.28
CA SER A 57 -37.48 45.67 -24.43
C SER A 57 -36.29 44.70 -24.36
N ASP A 58 -35.16 45.06 -24.97
CA ASP A 58 -33.96 44.23 -24.94
C ASP A 58 -33.35 44.16 -23.53
N LEU A 59 -33.40 45.26 -22.77
CA LEU A 59 -32.90 45.27 -21.39
C LEU A 59 -33.73 44.36 -20.47
N GLU A 60 -35.06 44.41 -20.57
CA GLU A 60 -35.97 43.58 -19.76
C GLU A 60 -35.81 42.08 -20.06
N THR A 61 -35.63 41.73 -21.34
CA THR A 61 -35.39 40.33 -21.75
C THR A 61 -34.03 39.83 -21.29
N ASN A 62 -32.99 40.66 -21.28
CA ASN A 62 -31.67 40.31 -20.76
C ASN A 62 -31.70 40.09 -19.24
N ILE A 63 -32.40 40.93 -18.47
CA ILE A 63 -32.57 40.76 -17.02
C ILE A 63 -33.30 39.44 -16.71
N ARG A 64 -34.40 39.13 -17.41
CA ARG A 64 -35.13 37.86 -17.21
C ARG A 64 -34.26 36.64 -17.55
N LYS A 65 -33.48 36.70 -18.63
CA LYS A 65 -32.52 35.64 -18.97
C LYS A 65 -31.49 35.44 -17.87
N GLN A 66 -30.96 36.53 -17.31
CA GLN A 66 -29.97 36.47 -16.25
C GLN A 66 -30.55 35.88 -14.95
N ILE A 67 -31.80 36.22 -14.59
CA ILE A 67 -32.49 35.60 -13.45
C ILE A 67 -32.74 34.11 -13.71
N LEU A 68 -33.16 33.73 -14.91
CA LEU A 68 -33.37 32.32 -15.29
C LEU A 68 -32.06 31.51 -15.19
N ILE A 69 -30.95 32.10 -15.61
CA ILE A 69 -29.61 31.50 -15.45
C ILE A 69 -29.24 31.41 -13.96
N GLY A 70 -29.54 32.45 -13.17
CA GLY A 70 -29.32 32.45 -11.72
C GLY A 70 -30.08 31.34 -11.00
N THR A 71 -31.37 31.14 -11.32
CA THR A 71 -32.18 30.07 -10.69
C THR A 71 -31.73 28.68 -11.15
N THR A 72 -31.40 28.50 -12.43
CA THR A 72 -30.94 27.19 -12.93
C THR A 72 -29.56 26.82 -12.40
N THR A 73 -28.68 27.80 -12.19
CA THR A 73 -27.40 27.56 -11.51
C THR A 73 -27.62 27.24 -10.04
N LEU A 74 -28.52 27.94 -9.34
CA LEU A 74 -28.86 27.65 -7.95
C LEU A 74 -29.42 26.23 -7.78
N ASP A 75 -30.38 25.81 -8.61
CA ASP A 75 -30.95 24.46 -8.56
C ASP A 75 -29.87 23.39 -8.77
N ARG A 76 -28.97 23.59 -9.73
CA ARG A 76 -27.83 22.68 -9.96
C ARG A 76 -26.87 22.64 -8.78
N THR A 77 -26.60 23.78 -8.15
CA THR A 77 -25.74 23.83 -6.96
C THR A 77 -26.39 23.16 -5.76
N SER A 78 -27.70 23.33 -5.58
CA SER A 78 -28.49 22.66 -4.55
C SER A 78 -28.49 21.14 -4.73
N GLU A 79 -28.72 20.67 -5.96
CA GLU A 79 -28.65 19.25 -6.29
C GLU A 79 -27.24 18.68 -6.06
N SER A 80 -26.20 19.45 -6.42
CA SER A 80 -24.81 19.07 -6.18
C SER A 80 -24.47 19.02 -4.68
N LEU A 81 -25.01 19.93 -3.88
CA LEU A 81 -24.83 19.95 -2.44
C LEU A 81 -25.53 18.75 -1.80
N ALA A 82 -26.76 18.44 -2.21
CA ALA A 82 -27.49 17.27 -1.74
C ALA A 82 -26.72 15.97 -2.05
N ARG A 83 -26.19 15.83 -3.27
CA ARG A 83 -25.31 14.69 -3.61
C ARG A 83 -24.05 14.65 -2.75
N SER A 84 -23.40 15.78 -2.54
CA SER A 84 -22.17 15.86 -1.74
C SER A 84 -22.43 15.47 -0.28
N HIS A 85 -23.57 15.86 0.28
CA HIS A 85 -23.99 15.47 1.62
C HIS A 85 -24.21 13.96 1.73
N THR A 86 -24.89 13.34 0.76
CA THR A 86 -25.05 11.89 0.72
C THR A 86 -23.71 11.16 0.67
N ILE A 87 -22.80 11.63 -0.20
CA ILE A 87 -21.45 11.04 -0.31
C ILE A 87 -20.65 11.24 0.98
N ALA A 88 -20.80 12.38 1.66
CA ALA A 88 -20.13 12.64 2.92
C ALA A 88 -20.60 11.68 4.02
N ILE A 89 -21.90 11.40 4.11
CA ILE A 89 -22.47 10.42 5.05
C ILE A 89 -21.96 9.01 4.73
N GLU A 90 -21.97 8.61 3.45
CA GLU A 90 -21.43 7.30 3.04
C GLU A 90 -19.94 7.19 3.40
N THR A 91 -19.18 8.27 3.20
CA THR A 91 -17.75 8.34 3.56
C THR A 91 -17.54 8.25 5.06
N GLU A 92 -18.40 8.89 5.88
CA GLU A 92 -18.36 8.78 7.34
C GLU A 92 -18.65 7.35 7.81
N GLN A 93 -19.62 6.69 7.19
CA GLN A 93 -19.94 5.30 7.48
C GLN A 93 -18.76 4.37 7.16
N ILE A 94 -18.17 4.51 5.96
CA ILE A 94 -16.96 3.75 5.58
C ILE A 94 -15.80 4.06 6.53
N GLY A 95 -15.60 5.33 6.88
CA GLY A 95 -14.56 5.74 7.82
C GLY A 95 -14.72 5.09 9.20
N THR A 96 -15.95 4.99 9.67
CA THR A 96 -16.28 4.32 10.94
C THR A 96 -16.00 2.82 10.88
N GLU A 97 -16.36 2.15 9.78
CA GLU A 97 -16.05 0.74 9.56
C GLU A 97 -14.53 0.50 9.51
N VAL A 98 -13.78 1.32 8.77
CA VAL A 98 -12.32 1.25 8.69
C VAL A 98 -11.67 1.45 10.05
N LEU A 99 -12.16 2.39 10.87
CA LEU A 99 -11.68 2.59 12.23
C LEU A 99 -11.93 1.37 13.13
N GLY A 100 -13.09 0.72 12.99
CA GLY A 100 -13.40 -0.52 13.69
C GLY A 100 -12.46 -1.68 13.31
N GLU A 101 -12.21 -1.84 12.02
CA GLU A 101 -11.28 -2.84 11.49
C GLU A 101 -9.83 -2.58 11.95
N LEU A 102 -9.37 -1.32 11.89
CA LEU A 102 -8.05 -0.94 12.41
C LEU A 102 -7.90 -1.21 13.91
N GLY A 103 -8.96 -1.00 14.70
CA GLY A 103 -9.00 -1.39 16.11
C GLY A 103 -8.80 -2.89 16.32
N THR A 104 -9.48 -3.71 15.51
CA THR A 104 -9.38 -5.18 15.55
C THR A 104 -8.00 -5.67 15.10
N GLN A 105 -7.44 -5.06 14.05
CA GLN A 105 -6.08 -5.34 13.58
C GLN A 105 -5.04 -4.97 14.64
N ARG A 106 -5.20 -3.81 15.30
CA ARG A 106 -4.33 -3.40 16.42
C ARG A 106 -4.36 -4.46 17.52
N GLU A 107 -5.53 -4.91 17.95
CA GLU A 107 -5.64 -5.95 18.98
C GLU A 107 -4.96 -7.26 18.56
N THR A 108 -5.10 -7.63 17.28
CA THR A 108 -4.41 -8.81 16.73
C THR A 108 -2.89 -8.66 16.75
N LEU A 109 -2.37 -7.48 16.40
CA LEU A 109 -0.95 -7.16 16.48
C LEU A 109 -0.44 -7.22 17.93
N GLU A 110 -1.22 -6.70 18.88
CA GLU A 110 -0.91 -6.71 20.30
C GLU A 110 -0.82 -8.15 20.84
N ARG A 111 -1.82 -9.00 20.53
CA ARG A 111 -1.78 -10.43 20.86
C ARG A 111 -0.61 -11.17 20.20
N ALA A 112 -0.30 -10.87 18.94
CA ALA A 112 0.83 -11.48 18.23
C ALA A 112 2.16 -11.08 18.88
N ARG A 113 2.29 -9.81 19.30
CA ARG A 113 3.44 -9.29 20.03
C ARG A 113 3.61 -9.99 21.38
N ASP A 114 2.53 -10.19 22.13
CA ASP A 114 2.61 -10.87 23.43
C ASP A 114 2.99 -12.34 23.28
N ARG A 115 2.40 -13.05 22.31
CA ARG A 115 2.81 -14.42 21.97
C ARG A 115 4.27 -14.52 21.55
N LEU A 116 4.79 -13.51 20.83
CA LEU A 116 6.20 -13.47 20.46
C LEU A 116 7.12 -13.33 21.68
N VAL A 117 6.74 -12.51 22.66
CA VAL A 117 7.46 -12.36 23.93
C VAL A 117 7.44 -13.67 24.72
N GLU A 118 6.27 -14.31 24.85
CA GLU A 118 6.12 -15.62 25.51
C GLU A 118 6.96 -16.69 24.82
N THR A 119 6.89 -16.78 23.49
CA THR A 119 7.68 -17.73 22.69
C THR A 119 9.19 -17.50 22.88
N HIS A 120 9.63 -16.26 23.04
CA HIS A 120 11.04 -15.96 23.33
C HIS A 120 11.47 -16.54 24.68
N GLU A 121 10.61 -16.47 25.70
CA GLU A 121 10.84 -17.07 27.01
C GLU A 121 10.91 -18.60 26.93
N GLU A 122 10.00 -19.22 26.19
CA GLU A 122 10.00 -20.67 25.95
C GLU A 122 11.23 -21.15 25.18
N ILE A 123 11.70 -20.39 24.20
CA ILE A 123 12.96 -20.66 23.48
C ILE A 123 14.14 -20.62 24.46
N SER A 124 14.17 -19.65 25.37
CA SER A 124 15.21 -19.56 26.40
C SER A 124 15.21 -20.79 27.32
N ARG A 125 14.02 -21.21 27.78
CA ARG A 125 13.84 -22.45 28.55
C ARG A 125 14.31 -23.68 27.78
N SER A 126 13.90 -23.80 26.51
CA SER A 126 14.27 -24.92 25.63
C SER A 126 15.78 -25.02 25.44
N LYS A 127 16.46 -23.88 25.22
CA LYS A 127 17.94 -23.82 25.14
C LYS A 127 18.60 -24.32 26.44
N LYS A 128 18.05 -23.97 27.60
CA LYS A 128 18.56 -24.44 28.90
C LYS A 128 18.41 -25.97 29.03
N ILE A 129 17.27 -26.52 28.62
CA ILE A 129 17.02 -27.98 28.65
C ILE A 129 17.98 -28.70 27.69
N ILE A 130 18.12 -28.23 26.45
CA ILE A 130 19.04 -28.84 25.47
C ILE A 130 20.48 -28.82 26.00
N ARG A 131 20.91 -27.71 26.62
CA ARG A 131 22.25 -27.61 27.21
C ARG A 131 22.43 -28.58 28.39
N ALA A 132 21.37 -28.84 29.18
CA ALA A 132 21.39 -29.84 30.24
C ALA A 132 21.50 -31.27 29.68
N ILE A 133 20.73 -31.60 28.63
CA ILE A 133 20.83 -32.89 27.92
C ILE A 133 22.25 -33.10 27.39
N GLY A 134 22.82 -32.10 26.71
CA GLY A 134 24.18 -32.17 26.17
C GLY A 134 25.23 -32.42 27.26
N ARG A 135 25.07 -31.80 28.43
CA ARG A 135 25.97 -32.03 29.58
C ARG A 135 25.84 -33.44 30.14
N ASN A 136 24.62 -33.97 30.26
CA ASN A 136 24.40 -35.34 30.73
C ASN A 136 25.00 -36.38 29.77
N LEU A 137 24.89 -36.15 28.46
CA LEU A 137 25.53 -37.00 27.45
C LEU A 137 27.06 -36.97 27.58
N PHE A 138 27.66 -35.81 27.85
CA PHE A 138 29.10 -35.69 28.08
C PHE A 138 29.56 -36.47 29.31
N TYR A 139 28.85 -36.37 30.43
CA TYR A 139 29.14 -37.17 31.64
C TYR A 139 29.05 -38.67 31.37
N ASN A 140 27.98 -39.11 30.70
CA ASN A 140 27.82 -40.52 30.34
C ASN A 140 28.97 -41.01 29.44
N LYS A 141 29.43 -40.18 28.50
CA LYS A 141 30.54 -40.51 27.62
C LYS A 141 31.87 -40.61 28.38
N ILE A 142 32.15 -39.71 29.32
CA ILE A 142 33.34 -39.80 30.18
C ILE A 142 33.29 -41.04 31.05
N LEU A 143 32.16 -41.32 31.68
CA LEU A 143 31.97 -42.49 32.54
C LEU A 143 32.29 -43.78 31.78
N LEU A 144 31.81 -43.90 30.54
CA LEU A 144 32.10 -45.04 29.68
C LEU A 144 33.59 -45.20 29.39
N ILE A 145 34.31 -44.10 29.11
CA ILE A 145 35.77 -44.15 28.86
C ILE A 145 36.52 -44.60 30.12
N VAL A 146 36.12 -44.11 31.30
CA VAL A 146 36.73 -44.49 32.58
C VAL A 146 36.59 -45.99 32.87
N ILE A 147 35.40 -46.56 32.62
CA ILE A 147 35.18 -48.00 32.82
C ILE A 147 36.10 -48.82 31.91
N ILE A 148 36.22 -48.48 30.63
CA ILE A 148 37.08 -49.19 29.68
C ILE A 148 38.56 -49.15 30.12
N ILE A 149 39.03 -48.00 30.60
CA ILE A 149 40.41 -47.86 31.10
C ILE A 149 40.62 -48.75 32.34
N LEU A 150 39.66 -48.76 33.25
CA LEU A 150 39.73 -49.56 34.47
C LEU A 150 39.77 -51.06 34.16
N GLU A 151 38.95 -51.54 33.21
CA GLU A 151 38.99 -52.92 32.74
C GLU A 151 40.35 -53.29 32.13
N MET A 152 40.90 -52.42 31.28
CA MET A 152 42.24 -52.61 30.70
C MET A 152 43.33 -52.71 31.77
N LEU A 153 43.28 -51.89 32.81
CA LEU A 153 44.25 -51.94 33.91
C LEU A 153 44.15 -53.24 34.71
N ILE A 154 42.93 -53.73 35.00
CA ILE A 154 42.74 -55.01 35.71
C ILE A 154 43.25 -56.18 34.87
N LEU A 155 42.90 -56.23 33.57
CA LEU A 155 43.37 -57.27 32.67
C LEU A 155 44.89 -57.25 32.52
N GLY A 156 45.49 -56.07 32.35
CA GLY A 156 46.94 -55.90 32.29
C GLY A 156 47.62 -56.32 33.60
N GLY A 157 47.05 -55.95 34.75
CA GLY A 157 47.55 -56.36 36.06
C GLY A 157 47.51 -57.87 36.26
N LEU A 158 46.42 -58.53 35.86
CA LEU A 158 46.30 -59.99 35.91
C LEU A 158 47.30 -60.69 34.99
N ILE A 159 47.52 -60.17 33.77
CA ILE A 159 48.51 -60.73 32.85
C ILE A 159 49.91 -60.62 33.45
N TYR A 160 50.23 -59.49 34.06
CA TYR A 160 51.54 -59.24 34.66
C TYR A 160 51.77 -60.17 35.85
N TRP A 161 50.77 -60.29 36.74
CA TRP A 161 50.87 -61.18 37.89
C TRP A 161 51.03 -62.64 37.47
N LYS A 162 50.24 -63.11 36.50
CA LYS A 162 50.29 -64.50 36.00
C LYS A 162 51.55 -64.81 35.18
N PHE A 163 52.13 -63.83 34.50
CA PHE A 163 53.34 -64.06 33.71
C PHE A 163 54.60 -64.01 34.59
N PHE A 164 54.57 -63.25 35.69
CA PHE A 164 55.72 -63.08 36.58
C PHE A 164 55.69 -63.98 37.83
N THR A 165 54.55 -64.59 38.17
CA THR A 165 54.39 -65.64 39.19
C THR A 165 54.08 -66.98 38.52
#